data_AF-A0A524P1Y9-F1
#
_entry.id   AF-A0A524P1Y9-F1
#
_cell.length_a   1.000
_cell.length_b   1.000
_cell.length_c   1.000
_cell.angle_alpha   90.00
_cell.angle_beta   90.00
_cell.angle_gamma   90.00
#
_symmetry.space_group_name_H-M   'P 1'
#
loop_
_entity.id
_entity.type
_entity.pdbx_description
1 polymer ?
#
loop_
_entity_poly.entity_id
_entity_poly.type
_entity_poly.pdbx_seq_one_letter_code
_entity_poly.pdbx_strand_id
1 'polypeptide(L)'
;MRSSFCLVLICILTLGCGDAAPSGGPRVGTGGNGGTGATDGGLDLPCDCAFGEECSDDGLCVSICGDIDACVFGGTAQCCGAGSLCRDGSCVADCGSDVDCNAVCCGSAEMCFEGSCVAQCDDPQQLCGDDSELCCASGEACIGGDCVLLLDECRLGEDCEIDEFCEPSLGVCISRDAVEVCEFRPPVGEFQPTVGCRWTPPEAPMGATAEEIEIAGMAEVVMTPSVANLTDDNGDSVTDMLDTPDIVFVSFDYEEDGCCTKRGVVRVVSGACNGDGSMTTHATLKGLTSDDWIGNSTGIALGNLHPDDLASERVPEIVATFKNGGAIAW
;
A
#
# COMPACT_ATOMS: atom_id res chain seq x y z
N MET A 1 5.99 2.01 39.13
CA MET A 1 6.79 0.77 39.18
C MET A 1 7.84 0.88 38.10
N ARG A 2 9.12 0.82 38.47
CA ARG A 2 10.26 0.94 37.54
C ARG A 2 10.52 -0.43 36.93
N SER A 3 10.44 -0.56 35.61
CA SER A 3 10.87 -1.76 34.92
C SER A 3 12.09 -1.42 34.07
N SER A 4 13.24 -1.89 34.53
CA SER A 4 14.50 -1.95 33.79
C SER A 4 14.33 -2.91 32.62
N PHE A 5 14.81 -2.53 31.42
CA PHE A 5 15.07 -3.49 30.37
C PHE A 5 16.54 -3.45 29.94
N CYS A 6 17.05 -4.66 29.76
CA CYS A 6 18.44 -5.07 29.68
C CYS A 6 19.17 -4.51 28.45
N LEU A 7 20.39 -4.01 28.68
CA LEU A 7 21.37 -3.74 27.65
C LEU A 7 22.08 -5.06 27.30
N VAL A 8 21.83 -5.61 26.12
CA VAL A 8 22.52 -6.81 25.62
C VAL A 8 23.83 -6.37 24.98
N LEU A 9 24.95 -6.73 25.61
CA LEU A 9 26.31 -6.53 25.11
C LEU A 9 26.68 -7.74 24.22
N ILE A 10 26.77 -7.53 22.91
CA ILE A 10 27.23 -8.55 21.96
C ILE A 10 28.77 -8.50 21.91
N CYS A 11 29.41 -9.51 22.49
CA CYS A 11 30.83 -9.80 22.32
C CYS A 11 31.05 -10.55 21.00
N ILE A 12 31.74 -9.94 20.04
CA ILE A 12 32.27 -10.65 18.86
C ILE A 12 33.68 -11.13 19.18
N LEU A 13 33.83 -12.45 19.30
CA LEU A 13 35.11 -13.17 19.33
C LEU A 13 35.31 -13.80 17.95
N THR A 14 36.32 -13.35 17.21
CA THR A 14 36.83 -14.04 16.03
C THR A 14 38.31 -14.34 16.24
N LEU A 15 38.66 -15.63 16.33
CA LEU A 15 40.02 -16.15 16.36
C LEU A 15 40.21 -17.18 15.24
N GLY A 16 41.13 -16.86 14.32
CA GLY A 16 42.06 -17.74 13.56
C GLY A 16 41.48 -18.81 12.61
N CYS A 17 42.16 -19.26 11.56
CA CYS A 17 43.46 -18.99 10.93
C CYS A 17 43.37 -19.49 9.47
N GLY A 18 44.13 -18.90 8.55
CA GLY A 18 44.34 -19.43 7.19
C GLY A 18 45.71 -18.99 6.67
N ASP A 19 46.50 -19.95 6.21
CA ASP A 19 47.94 -19.90 6.01
C ASP A 19 48.44 -18.87 4.97
N ALA A 20 49.59 -18.26 5.28
CA ALA A 20 50.33 -17.37 4.39
C ALA A 20 51.09 -18.17 3.33
N ALA A 21 50.83 -17.87 2.05
CA ALA A 21 51.61 -18.32 0.91
C ALA A 21 53.02 -17.68 0.90
N PRO A 22 54.03 -18.30 0.25
CA PRO A 22 55.39 -17.80 0.27
C PRO A 22 55.52 -16.47 -0.46
N SER A 23 56.14 -15.51 0.21
CA SER A 23 56.48 -14.18 -0.30
C SER A 23 57.58 -14.26 -1.36
N GLY A 24 57.20 -14.41 -2.63
CA GLY A 24 57.95 -13.87 -3.75
C GLY A 24 57.46 -12.44 -3.99
N GLY A 25 58.31 -11.43 -3.78
CA GLY A 25 57.93 -10.04 -4.08
C GLY A 25 57.56 -9.87 -5.56
N PRO A 26 56.63 -8.97 -5.90
CA PRO A 26 56.23 -8.73 -7.29
C PRO A 26 57.45 -8.32 -8.13
N ARG A 27 57.79 -9.13 -9.13
CA ARG A 27 58.77 -8.76 -10.16
C ARG A 27 58.07 -7.81 -11.13
N VAL A 28 58.55 -6.57 -11.22
CA VAL A 28 58.06 -5.59 -12.19
C VAL A 28 59.03 -5.58 -13.36
N GLY A 29 58.61 -6.12 -14.49
CA GLY A 29 59.34 -6.00 -15.77
C GLY A 29 58.88 -4.75 -16.50
N THR A 30 59.77 -3.77 -16.69
CA THR A 30 59.55 -2.70 -17.67
C THR A 30 59.93 -3.26 -19.04
N GLY A 31 58.93 -3.57 -19.87
CA GLY A 31 59.21 -3.93 -21.26
C GLY A 31 59.89 -2.75 -21.95
N GLY A 32 61.05 -3.02 -22.53
CA GLY A 32 61.83 -2.04 -23.24
C GLY A 32 62.83 -2.79 -24.11
N ASN A 33 62.88 -2.42 -25.38
CA ASN A 33 63.87 -2.91 -26.33
C ASN A 33 65.27 -2.95 -25.68
N GLY A 34 65.80 -4.16 -25.53
CA GLY A 34 67.23 -4.47 -25.38
C GLY A 34 68.07 -3.49 -24.56
N GLY A 35 68.01 -3.60 -23.24
CA GLY A 35 69.11 -3.17 -22.39
C GLY A 35 70.19 -4.25 -22.35
N THR A 36 71.26 -4.10 -23.13
CA THR A 36 72.46 -4.96 -23.05
C THR A 36 73.13 -4.79 -21.69
N GLY A 37 72.74 -5.61 -20.71
CA GLY A 37 73.35 -5.70 -19.40
C GLY A 37 74.57 -6.61 -19.43
N ALA A 38 75.69 -6.10 -19.92
CA ALA A 38 76.98 -6.77 -19.81
C ALA A 38 77.49 -6.75 -18.35
N THR A 39 77.74 -7.93 -17.79
CA THR A 39 79.02 -8.29 -17.17
C THR A 39 79.12 -9.81 -17.06
N ASP A 40 80.15 -10.36 -17.73
CA ASP A 40 80.74 -11.70 -17.56
C ASP A 40 80.39 -12.78 -18.61
N GLY A 41 80.86 -12.57 -19.85
CA GLY A 41 81.43 -13.65 -20.68
C GLY A 41 80.49 -14.70 -21.32
N GLY A 42 79.17 -14.58 -21.20
CA GLY A 42 78.18 -15.41 -21.91
C GLY A 42 77.78 -14.81 -23.27
N LEU A 43 77.44 -15.66 -24.24
CA LEU A 43 76.96 -15.26 -25.56
C LEU A 43 75.65 -14.45 -25.42
N ASP A 44 75.66 -13.17 -25.81
CA ASP A 44 74.46 -12.32 -25.90
C ASP A 44 73.48 -12.93 -26.93
N LEU A 45 72.45 -13.61 -26.45
CA LEU A 45 71.29 -13.97 -27.26
C LEU A 45 70.30 -12.79 -27.21
N PRO A 46 70.04 -12.08 -28.33
CA PRO A 46 69.06 -11.01 -28.35
C PRO A 46 67.65 -11.61 -28.25
N CYS A 47 67.12 -11.65 -27.03
CA CYS A 47 65.71 -11.90 -26.79
C CYS A 47 64.94 -10.58 -26.88
N ASP A 48 64.10 -10.43 -27.92
CA ASP A 48 63.11 -9.35 -28.01
C ASP A 48 61.76 -9.90 -27.52
N CYS A 49 61.60 -9.95 -26.20
CA CYS A 49 60.41 -10.51 -25.56
C CYS A 49 59.28 -9.49 -25.48
N ALA A 50 58.04 -9.98 -25.59
CA ALA A 50 56.88 -9.12 -25.45
C ALA A 50 56.77 -8.56 -24.02
N PHE A 51 56.02 -7.48 -23.85
CA PHE A 51 55.72 -6.95 -22.51
C PHE A 51 55.05 -8.04 -21.65
N GLY A 52 55.60 -8.29 -20.46
CA GLY A 52 55.13 -9.37 -19.58
C GLY A 52 55.95 -10.66 -19.65
N GLU A 53 57.00 -10.70 -20.46
CA GLU A 53 57.93 -11.83 -20.55
C GLU A 53 59.37 -11.42 -20.15
N GLU A 54 60.13 -12.35 -19.57
CA GLU A 54 61.58 -12.26 -19.36
C GLU A 54 62.30 -13.31 -20.20
N CYS A 55 63.51 -12.99 -20.65
CA CYS A 55 64.36 -13.95 -21.37
C CYS A 55 64.92 -14.97 -20.37
N SER A 56 64.57 -16.24 -20.57
CA SER A 56 65.16 -17.38 -19.86
C SER A 56 66.64 -17.54 -20.20
N ASP A 57 67.40 -18.22 -19.33
CA ASP A 57 68.81 -18.59 -19.56
C ASP A 57 69.02 -19.38 -20.88
N ASP A 58 67.97 -20.04 -21.39
CA ASP A 58 67.98 -20.77 -22.66
C ASP A 58 67.65 -19.90 -23.90
N GLY A 59 67.47 -18.58 -23.73
CA GLY A 59 67.15 -17.64 -24.80
C GLY A 59 65.69 -17.67 -25.28
N LEU A 60 64.77 -18.19 -24.45
CA LEU A 60 63.33 -18.22 -24.72
C LEU A 60 62.61 -17.15 -23.89
N CYS A 61 61.62 -16.50 -24.46
CA CYS A 61 60.74 -15.60 -23.72
C CYS A 61 59.77 -16.43 -22.87
N VAL A 62 59.79 -16.22 -21.56
CA VAL A 62 58.90 -16.87 -20.59
C VAL A 62 58.14 -15.80 -19.81
N SER A 63 56.89 -16.06 -19.44
CA SER A 63 56.08 -15.13 -18.65
C SER A 63 56.78 -14.78 -17.34
N ILE A 64 56.88 -13.47 -17.01
CA ILE A 64 57.38 -13.01 -15.70
C ILE A 64 56.51 -13.48 -14.54
N CYS A 65 55.29 -13.93 -14.86
CA CYS A 65 54.26 -14.35 -13.93
C CYS A 65 54.16 -15.88 -13.80
N GLY A 66 54.99 -16.65 -14.51
CA GLY A 66 54.88 -18.11 -14.50
C GLY A 66 53.58 -18.59 -15.15
N ASP A 67 52.81 -19.42 -14.45
CA ASP A 67 51.56 -20.01 -14.95
C ASP A 67 50.32 -19.09 -14.81
N ILE A 68 50.48 -17.87 -14.30
CA ILE A 68 49.40 -16.87 -14.17
C ILE A 68 49.57 -15.73 -15.18
N ASP A 69 48.45 -15.10 -15.57
CA ASP A 69 48.43 -14.08 -16.61
C ASP A 69 49.12 -12.78 -16.18
N ALA A 70 49.96 -12.25 -17.08
CA ALA A 70 50.56 -10.92 -16.94
C ALA A 70 49.63 -9.85 -17.54
N CYS A 71 49.40 -8.76 -16.81
CA CYS A 71 48.57 -7.65 -17.24
C CYS A 71 49.33 -6.32 -17.29
N VAL A 72 49.14 -5.58 -18.38
CA VAL A 72 49.88 -4.34 -18.63
C VAL A 72 49.05 -3.13 -18.22
N PHE A 73 49.50 -2.43 -17.19
CA PHE A 73 48.97 -1.13 -16.77
C PHE A 73 50.03 -0.05 -16.99
N GLY A 74 49.76 0.91 -17.88
CA GLY A 74 50.62 2.10 -18.02
C GLY A 74 52.09 1.81 -18.38
N GLY A 75 52.38 0.70 -19.05
CA GLY A 75 53.74 0.30 -19.46
C GLY A 75 54.49 -0.59 -18.45
N THR A 76 53.88 -0.94 -17.32
CA THR A 76 54.40 -1.94 -16.37
C THR A 76 53.53 -3.20 -16.40
N ALA A 77 54.16 -4.37 -16.47
CA ALA A 77 53.47 -5.65 -16.36
C ALA A 77 53.33 -6.04 -14.88
N GLN A 78 52.13 -6.45 -14.47
CA GLN A 78 51.80 -6.98 -13.16
C GLN A 78 51.07 -8.32 -13.31
N CYS A 79 51.39 -9.28 -12.46
CA CYS A 79 50.73 -10.58 -12.47
C CYS A 79 49.34 -10.49 -11.84
N CYS A 80 48.33 -11.06 -12.51
CA CYS A 80 47.01 -11.21 -11.94
C CYS A 80 47.00 -12.27 -10.83
N GLY A 81 46.09 -12.13 -9.87
CA GLY A 81 45.91 -13.14 -8.83
C GLY A 81 45.46 -14.49 -9.41
N ALA A 82 45.62 -15.58 -8.65
CA ALA A 82 45.07 -16.87 -9.04
C ALA A 82 43.54 -16.76 -9.28
N GLY A 83 43.05 -17.28 -10.40
CA GLY A 83 41.64 -17.15 -10.81
C GLY A 83 41.28 -15.81 -11.45
N SER A 84 42.27 -15.06 -11.95
CA SER A 84 42.06 -13.82 -12.69
C SER A 84 42.86 -13.82 -13.98
N LEU A 85 42.29 -13.26 -15.04
CA LEU A 85 42.93 -13.09 -16.35
C LEU A 85 43.07 -11.61 -16.68
N CYS A 86 44.03 -11.27 -17.54
CA CYS A 86 44.17 -9.90 -18.03
C CYS A 86 43.17 -9.63 -19.17
N ARG A 87 42.23 -8.72 -18.96
CA ARG A 87 41.31 -8.22 -19.99
C ARG A 87 41.37 -6.70 -20.03
N ASP A 88 41.63 -6.15 -21.22
CA ASP A 88 41.72 -4.70 -21.46
C ASP A 88 42.66 -3.96 -20.50
N GLY A 89 43.77 -4.60 -20.16
CA GLY A 89 44.77 -4.04 -19.25
C GLY A 89 44.30 -3.97 -17.81
N SER A 90 43.28 -4.73 -17.41
CA SER A 90 42.86 -4.94 -16.02
C SER A 90 42.79 -6.42 -15.66
N CYS A 91 43.19 -6.76 -14.42
CA CYS A 91 42.97 -8.10 -13.88
C CYS A 91 41.49 -8.25 -13.53
N VAL A 92 40.79 -9.09 -14.28
CA VAL A 92 39.38 -9.43 -14.08
C VAL A 92 39.27 -10.88 -13.64
N ALA A 93 38.17 -11.24 -12.97
CA ALA A 93 37.92 -12.63 -12.59
C ALA A 93 37.89 -13.52 -13.84
N ASP A 94 38.58 -14.66 -13.78
CA ASP A 94 38.50 -15.68 -14.83
C ASP A 94 37.24 -16.53 -14.58
N CYS A 95 36.16 -16.14 -15.24
CA CYS A 95 34.88 -16.85 -15.13
C CYS A 95 34.82 -18.13 -15.94
N GLY A 96 35.85 -18.48 -16.73
CA GLY A 96 35.79 -19.68 -17.58
C GLY A 96 34.57 -19.69 -18.51
N SER A 97 33.65 -20.64 -18.31
CA SER A 97 32.37 -20.72 -19.03
C SER A 97 31.23 -19.91 -18.40
N ASP A 98 31.44 -19.42 -17.19
CA ASP A 98 30.46 -18.67 -16.43
C ASP A 98 30.37 -17.21 -16.89
N VAL A 99 29.28 -16.54 -16.54
CA VAL A 99 29.01 -15.16 -16.96
C VAL A 99 29.76 -14.19 -16.05
N ASP A 100 30.55 -13.30 -16.65
CA ASP A 100 31.16 -12.15 -15.96
C ASP A 100 30.12 -11.02 -15.79
N CYS A 101 29.87 -10.65 -14.54
CA CYS A 101 28.97 -9.58 -14.14
C CYS A 101 29.67 -8.62 -13.19
N ASN A 102 30.11 -7.47 -13.69
CA ASN A 102 30.84 -6.46 -12.90
C ASN A 102 32.04 -7.02 -12.13
N ALA A 103 32.87 -7.85 -12.78
CA ALA A 103 34.03 -8.51 -12.19
C ALA A 103 33.71 -9.57 -11.12
N VAL A 104 32.46 -10.02 -11.06
CA VAL A 104 32.02 -11.20 -10.31
C VAL A 104 31.56 -12.26 -11.31
N CYS A 105 31.98 -13.51 -11.10
CA CYS A 105 31.52 -14.63 -11.92
C CYS A 105 30.21 -15.17 -11.35
N CYS A 106 29.14 -15.07 -12.13
CA CYS A 106 27.84 -15.62 -11.75
C CYS A 106 27.86 -17.14 -11.82
N GLY A 107 27.10 -17.80 -10.96
CA GLY A 107 26.95 -19.26 -10.99
C GLY A 107 26.30 -19.76 -12.28
N SER A 108 26.40 -21.06 -12.53
CA SER A 108 25.87 -21.71 -13.74
C SER A 108 24.34 -21.64 -13.93
N ALA A 109 23.61 -21.17 -12.94
CA ALA A 109 22.16 -20.97 -12.97
C ALA A 109 21.77 -19.49 -12.77
N GLU A 110 22.75 -18.60 -12.92
CA GLU A 110 22.59 -17.17 -12.74
C GLU A 110 22.89 -16.43 -14.04
N MET A 111 22.25 -15.29 -14.24
CA MET A 111 22.53 -14.37 -15.33
C MET A 111 22.97 -13.01 -14.79
N CYS A 112 23.72 -12.26 -15.59
CA CYS A 112 24.05 -10.89 -15.24
C CYS A 112 22.88 -9.97 -15.60
N PHE A 113 22.20 -9.43 -14.59
CA PHE A 113 21.12 -8.46 -14.75
C PHE A 113 21.40 -7.23 -13.91
N GLU A 114 21.40 -6.06 -14.54
CA GLU A 114 21.71 -4.76 -13.91
C GLU A 114 23.01 -4.73 -13.08
N GLY A 115 23.97 -5.59 -13.43
CA GLY A 115 25.27 -5.64 -12.77
C GLY A 115 25.33 -6.50 -11.51
N SER A 116 24.29 -7.28 -11.26
CA SER A 116 24.22 -8.32 -10.22
C SER A 116 24.01 -9.69 -10.84
N CYS A 117 24.52 -10.73 -10.19
CA CYS A 117 24.20 -12.10 -10.51
C CYS A 117 22.83 -12.44 -9.90
N VAL A 118 21.86 -12.72 -10.76
CA VAL A 118 20.48 -13.04 -10.37
C VAL A 118 20.08 -14.37 -10.98
N ALA A 119 18.95 -14.96 -10.59
CA ALA A 119 18.48 -16.20 -11.18
C ALA A 119 18.32 -16.10 -12.70
N GLN A 120 18.68 -17.16 -13.42
CA GLN A 120 18.51 -17.21 -14.87
C GLN A 120 17.04 -17.53 -15.22
N CYS A 121 16.28 -16.48 -15.53
CA CYS A 121 14.88 -16.60 -15.99
C CYS A 121 14.75 -16.53 -17.52
N ASP A 122 13.63 -17.02 -18.05
CA ASP A 122 13.32 -16.93 -19.49
C ASP A 122 13.07 -15.46 -19.92
N ASP A 123 12.44 -14.66 -19.04
CA ASP A 123 12.29 -13.21 -19.17
C ASP A 123 12.73 -12.54 -17.85
N PRO A 124 13.56 -11.46 -17.89
CA PRO A 124 13.91 -10.71 -16.69
C PRO A 124 12.72 -10.17 -15.89
N GLN A 125 11.54 -10.00 -16.50
CA GLN A 125 10.30 -9.62 -15.79
C GLN A 125 9.79 -10.71 -14.83
N GLN A 126 10.29 -11.94 -14.94
CA GLN A 126 9.96 -13.04 -14.03
C GLN A 126 10.83 -13.08 -12.79
N LEU A 127 11.87 -12.24 -12.69
CA LEU A 127 12.73 -12.18 -11.51
C LEU A 127 11.91 -11.83 -10.27
N CYS A 128 12.12 -12.59 -9.20
CA CYS A 128 11.45 -12.42 -7.93
C CYS A 128 12.34 -12.86 -6.76
N GLY A 129 11.87 -12.66 -5.54
CA GLY A 129 12.68 -12.75 -4.32
C GLY A 129 13.36 -11.43 -3.97
N ASP A 130 13.83 -11.32 -2.73
CA ASP A 130 14.47 -10.11 -2.21
C ASP A 130 15.78 -9.78 -2.95
N ASP A 131 16.48 -10.82 -3.44
CA ASP A 131 17.75 -10.73 -4.15
C ASP A 131 17.62 -11.17 -5.62
N SER A 132 16.40 -11.24 -6.16
CA SER A 132 16.12 -11.72 -7.54
C SER A 132 16.59 -13.17 -7.80
N GLU A 133 16.54 -14.01 -6.78
CA GLU A 133 16.99 -15.39 -6.76
C GLU A 133 15.94 -16.40 -7.23
N LEU A 134 14.71 -15.94 -7.53
CA LEU A 134 13.59 -16.75 -8.01
C LEU A 134 13.15 -16.31 -9.42
N CYS A 135 12.61 -17.27 -10.17
CA CYS A 135 11.94 -17.03 -11.44
C CYS A 135 10.49 -17.47 -11.34
N CYS A 136 9.55 -16.53 -11.44
CA CYS A 136 8.13 -16.84 -11.45
C CYS A 136 7.73 -17.57 -12.73
N ALA A 137 6.80 -18.52 -12.61
CA ALA A 137 6.31 -19.28 -13.74
C ALA A 137 5.48 -18.42 -14.70
N SER A 138 5.15 -18.99 -15.86
CA SER A 138 4.20 -18.34 -16.77
C SER A 138 2.82 -18.27 -16.10
N GLY A 139 2.23 -17.07 -16.08
CA GLY A 139 0.97 -16.80 -15.37
C GLY A 139 1.15 -16.39 -13.91
N GLU A 140 2.38 -16.13 -13.46
CA GLU A 140 2.68 -15.57 -12.15
C GLU A 140 3.34 -14.18 -12.29
N ALA A 141 3.20 -13.34 -11.28
CA ALA A 141 3.95 -12.10 -11.13
C ALA A 141 4.65 -12.05 -9.78
N CYS A 142 5.78 -11.33 -9.72
CA CYS A 142 6.45 -11.06 -8.47
C CYS A 142 5.71 -9.99 -7.67
N ILE A 143 5.12 -10.35 -6.54
CA ILE A 143 4.40 -9.44 -5.66
C ILE A 143 4.92 -9.66 -4.24
N GLY A 144 5.52 -8.62 -3.65
CA GLY A 144 6.05 -8.69 -2.29
C GLY A 144 7.21 -9.67 -2.11
N GLY A 145 7.93 -10.02 -3.18
CA GLY A 145 9.02 -11.01 -3.16
C GLY A 145 8.58 -12.45 -3.41
N ASP A 146 7.26 -12.70 -3.48
CA ASP A 146 6.70 -14.02 -3.77
C ASP A 146 6.13 -14.08 -5.19
N CYS A 147 6.18 -15.28 -5.79
CA CYS A 147 5.52 -15.54 -7.07
C CYS A 147 4.05 -15.83 -6.84
N VAL A 148 3.20 -14.94 -7.34
CA VAL A 148 1.76 -14.96 -7.13
C VAL A 148 1.05 -15.30 -8.44
N LEU A 149 0.15 -16.28 -8.39
CA LEU A 149 -0.66 -16.68 -9.53
C LEU A 149 -1.59 -15.53 -9.95
N LEU A 150 -1.54 -15.19 -11.24
CA LEU A 150 -2.46 -14.26 -11.88
C LEU A 150 -3.72 -15.00 -12.31
N LEU A 151 -4.88 -14.48 -11.92
CA LEU A 151 -6.18 -15.07 -12.20
C LEU A 151 -6.87 -14.30 -13.34
N ASP A 152 -8.19 -14.13 -13.27
CA ASP A 152 -8.97 -13.49 -14.31
C ASP A 152 -8.70 -11.98 -14.41
N GLU A 153 -8.90 -11.39 -15.60
CA GLU A 153 -8.80 -9.95 -15.80
C GLU A 153 -9.89 -9.20 -15.00
N CYS A 154 -9.53 -8.04 -14.44
CA CYS A 154 -10.43 -7.25 -13.61
C CYS A 154 -10.22 -5.75 -13.83
N ARG A 155 -11.27 -4.97 -13.54
CA ARG A 155 -11.20 -3.51 -13.50
C ARG A 155 -11.49 -2.97 -12.10
N LEU A 156 -12.34 -3.65 -11.34
CA LEU A 156 -12.77 -3.31 -10.00
C LEU A 156 -12.61 -4.53 -9.09
N GLY A 157 -12.52 -4.31 -7.78
CA GLY A 157 -12.41 -5.41 -6.81
C GLY A 157 -13.65 -6.32 -6.77
N GLU A 158 -14.80 -5.83 -7.23
CA GLU A 158 -16.05 -6.59 -7.37
C GLU A 158 -16.08 -7.55 -8.57
N ASP A 159 -15.11 -7.43 -9.49
CA ASP A 159 -14.95 -8.37 -10.61
C ASP A 159 -14.26 -9.69 -10.16
N CYS A 160 -13.64 -9.71 -8.99
CA CYS A 160 -12.92 -10.87 -8.45
C CYS A 160 -13.75 -11.65 -7.42
N GLU A 161 -13.35 -12.89 -7.13
CA GLU A 161 -13.98 -13.68 -6.08
C GLU A 161 -13.78 -13.07 -4.67
N ILE A 162 -14.55 -13.51 -3.69
CA ILE A 162 -14.57 -12.91 -2.33
C ILE A 162 -13.19 -12.91 -1.62
N ASP A 163 -12.36 -13.91 -1.91
CA ASP A 163 -11.02 -14.09 -1.34
C ASP A 163 -9.91 -13.57 -2.27
N GLU A 164 -10.30 -12.77 -3.27
CA GLU A 164 -9.40 -12.17 -4.24
C GLU A 164 -9.45 -10.64 -4.15
N PHE A 165 -8.49 -10.02 -4.83
CA PHE A 165 -8.39 -8.58 -4.99
C PHE A 165 -7.91 -8.26 -6.40
N CYS A 166 -8.52 -7.24 -7.01
CA CYS A 166 -8.09 -6.74 -8.32
C CYS A 166 -6.83 -5.89 -8.16
N GLU A 167 -5.67 -6.39 -8.63
CA GLU A 167 -4.44 -5.62 -8.61
C GLU A 167 -4.50 -4.54 -9.73
N PRO A 168 -4.51 -3.23 -9.40
CA PRO A 168 -4.80 -2.19 -10.38
C PRO A 168 -3.71 -1.96 -11.44
N SER A 169 -2.47 -2.29 -11.13
CA SER A 169 -1.29 -2.12 -12.00
C SER A 169 -1.21 -3.22 -13.06
N LEU A 170 -1.69 -4.42 -12.73
CA LEU A 170 -1.69 -5.62 -13.56
C LEU A 170 -3.04 -5.85 -14.26
N GLY A 171 -4.13 -5.34 -13.69
CA GLY A 171 -5.48 -5.51 -14.24
C GLY A 171 -5.98 -6.96 -14.17
N VAL A 172 -5.53 -7.71 -13.16
CA VAL A 172 -5.89 -9.11 -12.93
C VAL A 172 -6.17 -9.36 -11.45
N CYS A 173 -7.05 -10.32 -11.17
CA CYS A 173 -7.33 -10.80 -9.84
C CYS A 173 -6.12 -11.58 -9.31
N ILE A 174 -5.82 -11.37 -8.04
CA ILE A 174 -4.83 -12.13 -7.29
C ILE A 174 -5.44 -12.57 -5.96
N SER A 175 -4.87 -13.60 -5.35
CA SER A 175 -5.28 -14.01 -4.00
C SER A 175 -5.07 -12.87 -3.01
N ARG A 176 -6.06 -12.60 -2.15
CA ARG A 176 -5.97 -11.56 -1.12
C ARG A 176 -4.86 -11.82 -0.10
N ASP A 177 -4.52 -13.09 0.14
CA ASP A 177 -3.44 -13.50 1.04
C ASP A 177 -2.04 -13.26 0.42
N ALA A 178 -1.98 -13.03 -0.89
CA ALA A 178 -0.74 -12.79 -1.62
C ALA A 178 -0.25 -11.33 -1.55
N VAL A 179 -1.05 -10.45 -0.95
CA VAL A 179 -0.67 -9.07 -0.65
C VAL A 179 -0.75 -8.86 0.85
N GLU A 180 0.29 -8.24 1.42
CA GLU A 180 0.19 -7.70 2.77
C GLU A 180 -0.71 -6.47 2.72
N VAL A 181 -2.03 -6.70 2.75
CA VAL A 181 -2.97 -5.60 2.90
C VAL A 181 -2.72 -5.04 4.29
N CYS A 182 -2.45 -3.73 4.39
CA CYS A 182 -2.52 -2.99 5.65
C CYS A 182 -3.96 -2.95 6.17
N GLU A 183 -4.57 -4.12 6.40
CA GLU A 183 -5.91 -4.28 6.90
C GLU A 183 -5.87 -4.18 8.42
N PHE A 184 -6.30 -3.02 8.92
CA PHE A 184 -6.59 -2.91 10.34
C PHE A 184 -7.89 -3.64 10.64
N ARG A 185 -7.79 -4.86 11.17
CA ARG A 185 -8.92 -5.56 11.79
C ARG A 185 -9.02 -5.12 13.25
N PRO A 186 -9.93 -4.21 13.62
CA PRO A 186 -10.08 -3.84 15.02
C PRO A 186 -10.37 -5.12 15.83
N PRO A 187 -9.73 -5.32 16.99
CA PRO A 187 -10.07 -6.43 17.85
C PRO A 187 -11.55 -6.34 18.21
N VAL A 188 -12.22 -7.48 18.31
CA VAL A 188 -13.59 -7.53 18.83
C VAL A 188 -13.59 -6.96 20.25
N GLY A 189 -14.10 -5.73 20.38
CA GLY A 189 -14.27 -5.05 21.65
C GLY A 189 -15.67 -5.28 22.21
N GLU A 190 -15.85 -5.03 23.50
CA GLU A 190 -17.19 -4.94 24.06
C GLU A 190 -17.87 -3.64 23.57
N PHE A 191 -18.99 -3.77 22.88
CA PHE A 191 -19.83 -2.62 22.53
C PHE A 191 -20.64 -2.21 23.77
N GLN A 192 -20.19 -1.16 24.47
CA GLN A 192 -20.84 -0.59 25.65
C GLN A 192 -21.40 0.82 25.36
N PRO A 193 -22.48 0.94 24.56
CA PRO A 193 -23.04 2.25 24.23
C PRO A 193 -23.62 2.92 25.48
N THR A 194 -23.37 4.21 25.63
CA THR A 194 -24.09 5.07 26.58
C THR A 194 -25.06 5.96 25.82
N VAL A 195 -26.18 6.31 26.44
CA VAL A 195 -27.11 7.28 25.85
C VAL A 195 -26.41 8.64 25.77
N GLY A 196 -26.24 9.17 24.56
CA GLY A 196 -25.70 10.52 24.34
C GLY A 196 -26.75 11.58 24.66
N CYS A 197 -27.88 11.54 23.94
CA CYS A 197 -29.05 12.34 24.23
C CYS A 197 -30.33 11.58 23.91
N ARG A 198 -31.47 12.13 24.33
CA ARG A 198 -32.80 11.56 24.12
C ARG A 198 -33.74 12.64 23.60
N TRP A 199 -34.44 12.31 22.52
CA TRP A 199 -35.58 13.10 22.07
C TRP A 199 -36.81 12.81 22.93
N THR A 200 -37.55 13.87 23.23
CA THR A 200 -38.90 13.84 23.79
C THR A 200 -39.76 14.79 22.96
N PRO A 201 -41.02 14.46 22.68
CA PRO A 201 -41.87 15.35 21.89
C PRO A 201 -42.02 16.72 22.55
N PRO A 202 -42.09 17.80 21.76
CA PRO A 202 -42.34 19.14 22.30
C PRO A 202 -43.67 19.20 23.06
N GLU A 203 -43.70 19.93 24.16
CA GLU A 203 -44.95 20.21 24.88
C GLU A 203 -45.90 21.07 24.03
N ALA A 204 -47.20 20.86 24.19
CA ALA A 204 -48.21 21.70 23.56
C ALA A 204 -48.11 23.15 24.09
N PRO A 205 -48.15 24.17 23.21
CA PRO A 205 -48.09 25.57 23.66
C PRO A 205 -49.30 25.93 24.53
N MET A 206 -49.14 26.98 25.36
CA MET A 206 -50.26 27.47 26.16
C MET A 206 -51.39 27.97 25.26
N GLY A 207 -52.60 27.45 25.46
CA GLY A 207 -53.75 27.75 24.61
C GLY A 207 -53.79 26.97 23.29
N ALA A 208 -53.00 25.89 23.20
CA ALA A 208 -53.02 24.94 22.09
C ALA A 208 -54.44 24.46 21.76
N THR A 209 -54.68 24.29 20.47
CA THR A 209 -55.84 23.59 19.92
C THR A 209 -55.82 22.11 20.31
N ALA A 210 -56.97 21.44 20.18
CA ALA A 210 -57.05 19.99 20.44
C ALA A 210 -56.07 19.19 19.58
N GLU A 211 -55.87 19.59 18.32
CA GLU A 211 -54.93 18.93 17.41
C GLU A 211 -53.48 19.13 17.86
N GLU A 212 -53.11 20.32 18.33
CA GLU A 212 -51.75 20.57 18.84
C GLU A 212 -51.45 19.78 20.13
N ILE A 213 -52.47 19.60 20.98
CA ILE A 213 -52.37 18.76 22.17
C ILE A 213 -52.19 17.28 21.77
N GLU A 214 -52.97 16.79 20.80
CA GLU A 214 -52.83 15.45 20.23
C GLU A 214 -51.42 15.25 19.65
N ILE A 215 -50.95 16.17 18.80
CA ILE A 215 -49.62 16.11 18.18
C ILE A 215 -48.51 16.14 19.23
N ALA A 216 -48.64 16.88 20.33
CA ALA A 216 -47.66 16.87 21.41
C ALA A 216 -47.58 15.51 22.13
N GLY A 217 -48.68 14.75 22.14
CA GLY A 217 -48.73 13.39 22.70
C GLY A 217 -48.05 12.32 21.83
N MET A 218 -47.85 12.59 20.53
CA MET A 218 -47.27 11.62 19.59
C MET A 218 -45.77 11.40 19.82
N ALA A 219 -45.42 10.44 20.69
CA ALA A 219 -44.07 10.20 21.19
C ALA A 219 -43.41 8.92 20.65
N GLU A 220 -44.18 7.99 20.09
CA GLU A 220 -43.69 6.67 19.69
C GLU A 220 -43.19 6.65 18.25
N VAL A 221 -42.22 5.78 17.97
CA VAL A 221 -41.57 5.64 16.66
C VAL A 221 -41.43 4.16 16.31
N VAL A 222 -41.80 3.78 15.09
CA VAL A 222 -41.79 2.39 14.59
C VAL A 222 -41.12 2.25 13.21
N MET A 223 -40.52 3.33 12.69
CA MET A 223 -39.74 3.33 11.45
C MET A 223 -38.24 3.54 11.73
N THR A 224 -37.41 3.13 10.77
CA THR A 224 -35.98 3.47 10.76
C THR A 224 -35.81 4.96 10.44
N PRO A 225 -35.14 5.77 11.27
CA PRO A 225 -34.95 7.19 10.98
C PRO A 225 -34.07 7.42 9.75
N SER A 226 -34.26 8.57 9.10
CA SER A 226 -33.40 9.07 8.02
C SER A 226 -32.54 10.21 8.54
N VAL A 227 -31.33 10.36 8.02
CA VAL A 227 -30.32 11.31 8.53
C VAL A 227 -29.73 12.11 7.37
N ALA A 228 -29.74 13.45 7.48
CA ALA A 228 -29.13 14.36 6.52
C ALA A 228 -28.90 15.73 7.18
N ASN A 229 -28.07 16.58 6.58
CA ASN A 229 -27.88 17.96 7.05
C ASN A 229 -29.04 18.81 6.53
N LEU A 230 -29.86 19.38 7.42
CA LEU A 230 -31.06 20.17 7.08
C LEU A 230 -31.03 21.58 7.71
N THR A 231 -30.10 21.86 8.62
CA THR A 231 -29.88 23.17 9.24
C THR A 231 -28.46 23.69 8.98
N ASP A 232 -28.32 25.03 8.90
CA ASP A 232 -27.04 25.74 8.94
C ASP A 232 -26.68 26.00 10.41
N ASP A 233 -25.92 25.10 11.02
CA ASP A 233 -25.55 25.18 12.43
C ASP A 233 -24.29 26.01 12.66
N ASN A 234 -23.46 26.15 11.62
CA ASN A 234 -22.19 26.86 11.70
C ASN A 234 -22.31 28.36 11.35
N GLY A 235 -23.44 28.78 10.77
CA GLY A 235 -23.82 30.16 10.46
C GLY A 235 -23.20 30.71 9.18
N ASP A 236 -22.70 29.87 8.28
CA ASP A 236 -22.11 30.28 7.00
C ASP A 236 -23.13 30.46 5.86
N SER A 237 -24.42 30.29 6.18
CA SER A 237 -25.55 30.37 5.25
C SER A 237 -25.59 29.28 4.19
N VAL A 238 -24.90 28.17 4.43
CA VAL A 238 -24.91 26.95 3.60
C VAL A 238 -25.32 25.78 4.48
N THR A 239 -26.04 24.82 3.90
CA THR A 239 -26.28 23.52 4.54
C THR A 239 -25.42 22.49 3.80
N ASP A 240 -24.31 22.07 4.40
CA ASP A 240 -23.36 21.14 3.81
C ASP A 240 -22.70 20.23 4.87
N MET A 241 -21.70 19.44 4.48
CA MET A 241 -21.02 18.45 5.33
C MET A 241 -20.32 19.03 6.58
N LEU A 242 -20.26 20.36 6.73
CA LEU A 242 -19.72 21.04 7.90
C LEU A 242 -20.78 21.29 8.99
N ASP A 243 -22.07 21.03 8.70
CA ASP A 243 -23.17 21.12 9.66
C ASP A 243 -23.41 19.82 10.44
N THR A 244 -24.21 19.91 11.50
CA THR A 244 -24.61 18.72 12.25
C THR A 244 -25.75 18.02 11.51
N PRO A 245 -25.67 16.70 11.28
CA PRO A 245 -26.78 15.99 10.67
C PRO A 245 -28.03 15.99 11.55
N ASP A 246 -29.17 16.25 10.95
CA ASP A 246 -30.49 16.12 11.53
C ASP A 246 -31.04 14.71 11.37
N ILE A 247 -32.01 14.36 12.22
CA ILE A 247 -32.68 13.07 12.27
C ILE A 247 -34.16 13.31 11.96
N VAL A 248 -34.65 12.61 10.93
CA VAL A 248 -36.03 12.71 10.45
C VAL A 248 -36.75 11.37 10.65
N PHE A 249 -37.91 11.41 11.30
CA PHE A 249 -38.73 10.22 11.56
C PHE A 249 -40.21 10.59 11.70
N VAL A 250 -41.08 9.58 11.62
CA VAL A 250 -42.51 9.74 11.93
C VAL A 250 -42.77 9.32 13.37
N SER A 251 -43.35 10.22 14.17
CA SER A 251 -43.89 9.90 15.48
C SER A 251 -45.41 9.80 15.46
N PHE A 252 -45.98 8.99 16.36
CA PHE A 252 -47.43 8.74 16.46
C PHE A 252 -47.83 8.50 17.92
N ASP A 253 -49.13 8.38 18.19
CA ASP A 253 -49.66 8.03 19.51
C ASP A 253 -49.96 6.52 19.56
N TYR A 254 -49.10 5.75 20.23
CA TYR A 254 -49.33 4.31 20.35
C TYR A 254 -50.47 3.95 21.31
N GLU A 255 -50.67 4.74 22.37
CA GLU A 255 -51.68 4.44 23.39
C GLU A 255 -53.09 4.58 22.84
N GLU A 256 -53.34 5.61 22.02
CA GLU A 256 -54.63 5.86 21.37
C GLU A 256 -54.82 4.99 20.12
N ASP A 257 -53.82 4.90 19.23
CA ASP A 257 -54.01 4.30 17.91
C ASP A 257 -53.55 2.83 17.81
N GLY A 258 -52.69 2.35 18.72
CA GLY A 258 -51.97 1.08 18.59
C GLY A 258 -50.95 1.08 17.45
N CYS A 259 -50.35 -0.08 17.14
CA CYS A 259 -49.33 -0.11 16.09
C CYS A 259 -49.87 -0.08 14.66
N CYS A 260 -49.05 0.62 13.87
CA CYS A 260 -48.72 0.39 12.48
C CYS A 260 -49.80 0.83 11.48
N THR A 261 -49.36 1.53 10.42
CA THR A 261 -50.25 2.19 9.47
C THR A 261 -51.27 3.09 10.20
N LYS A 262 -50.78 3.90 11.14
CA LYS A 262 -51.54 4.88 11.90
C LYS A 262 -51.07 6.29 11.58
N ARG A 263 -51.93 7.25 11.91
CA ARG A 263 -51.65 8.68 11.72
C ARG A 263 -50.39 9.03 12.50
N GLY A 264 -49.44 9.64 11.83
CA GLY A 264 -48.26 10.19 12.46
C GLY A 264 -47.92 11.56 11.91
N VAL A 265 -46.91 12.17 12.52
CA VAL A 265 -46.30 13.44 12.11
C VAL A 265 -44.82 13.24 11.88
N VAL A 266 -44.26 13.90 10.87
CA VAL A 266 -42.82 13.92 10.65
C VAL A 266 -42.20 14.88 11.66
N ARG A 267 -41.14 14.42 12.33
CA ARG A 267 -40.29 15.21 13.22
C ARG A 267 -38.94 15.42 12.54
N VAL A 268 -38.47 16.65 12.55
CA VAL A 268 -37.09 17.00 12.20
C VAL A 268 -36.40 17.40 13.49
N VAL A 269 -35.40 16.63 13.90
CA VAL A 269 -34.74 16.74 15.20
C VAL A 269 -33.24 16.90 15.00
N SER A 270 -32.63 17.84 15.70
CA SER A 270 -31.18 18.04 15.67
C SER A 270 -30.44 16.77 16.07
N GLY A 271 -29.39 16.41 15.34
CA GLY A 271 -28.41 15.42 15.82
C GLY A 271 -27.52 15.96 16.93
N ALA A 272 -27.50 17.28 17.16
CA ALA A 272 -26.77 17.88 18.28
C ALA A 272 -27.51 17.64 19.60
N CYS A 273 -26.78 17.16 20.60
CA CYS A 273 -27.30 17.06 21.96
C CYS A 273 -27.28 18.43 22.64
N ASN A 274 -28.38 18.77 23.31
CA ASN A 274 -28.43 19.90 24.24
C ASN A 274 -27.56 19.62 25.48
N GLY A 275 -27.17 20.67 26.19
CA GLY A 275 -26.33 20.54 27.39
C GLY A 275 -26.94 19.73 28.55
N ASP A 276 -28.25 19.47 28.50
CA ASP A 276 -29.00 18.64 29.45
C ASP A 276 -29.24 17.20 28.96
N GLY A 277 -28.71 16.84 27.78
CA GLY A 277 -28.92 15.53 27.15
C GLY A 277 -30.28 15.40 26.43
N SER A 278 -31.04 16.48 26.27
CA SER A 278 -32.21 16.50 25.38
C SER A 278 -31.82 16.76 23.92
N MET A 279 -32.80 16.71 23.02
CA MET A 279 -32.64 17.01 21.60
C MET A 279 -33.68 18.06 21.17
N THR A 280 -33.28 18.96 20.27
CA THR A 280 -34.14 20.04 19.78
C THR A 280 -34.96 19.57 18.57
N THR A 281 -36.27 19.76 18.60
CA THR A 281 -37.13 19.56 17.42
C THR A 281 -37.15 20.86 16.60
N HIS A 282 -36.61 20.84 15.38
CA HIS A 282 -36.63 21.97 14.46
C HIS A 282 -38.01 22.17 13.84
N ALA A 283 -38.64 21.07 13.42
CA ALA A 283 -39.93 21.11 12.75
C ALA A 283 -40.80 19.90 13.10
N THR A 284 -42.11 20.11 13.04
CA THR A 284 -43.12 19.06 13.04
C THR A 284 -44.01 19.26 11.83
N LEU A 285 -43.94 18.33 10.88
CA LEU A 285 -44.68 18.38 9.63
C LEU A 285 -45.85 17.41 9.72
N LYS A 286 -47.05 17.91 9.43
CA LYS A 286 -48.29 17.14 9.47
C LYS A 286 -48.85 16.93 8.08
N GLY A 287 -49.88 16.11 8.01
CA GLY A 287 -50.74 15.97 6.85
C GLY A 287 -51.26 17.29 6.30
N LEU A 288 -51.50 17.37 4.99
CA LEU A 288 -52.07 18.57 4.36
C LEU A 288 -53.52 18.81 4.79
N THR A 289 -54.25 17.73 5.06
CA THR A 289 -55.64 17.74 5.51
C THR A 289 -55.82 16.72 6.64
N SER A 290 -56.99 16.71 7.28
CA SER A 290 -57.32 15.68 8.29
C SER A 290 -57.35 14.26 7.71
N ASP A 291 -57.60 14.13 6.41
CA ASP A 291 -57.70 12.83 5.73
C ASP A 291 -56.36 12.40 5.11
N ASP A 292 -55.44 13.34 4.85
CA ASP A 292 -54.13 13.11 4.24
C ASP A 292 -53.03 13.03 5.30
N TRP A 293 -52.90 11.90 5.98
CA TRP A 293 -51.87 11.72 7.00
C TRP A 293 -50.73 10.80 6.56
N ILE A 294 -49.60 10.96 7.25
CA ILE A 294 -48.35 10.23 7.04
C ILE A 294 -48.35 8.99 7.91
N GLY A 295 -48.03 7.83 7.33
CA GLY A 295 -48.04 6.58 8.07
C GLY A 295 -46.84 6.45 9.01
N ASN A 296 -47.10 6.07 10.26
CA ASN A 296 -46.03 5.84 11.25
C ASN A 296 -45.02 4.74 10.86
N SER A 297 -45.36 3.88 9.91
CA SER A 297 -44.51 2.81 9.39
C SER A 297 -44.02 3.06 7.96
N THR A 298 -44.25 4.23 7.37
CA THR A 298 -43.73 4.58 6.05
C THR A 298 -42.32 5.14 6.19
N GLY A 299 -41.38 4.66 5.36
CA GLY A 299 -40.05 5.23 5.31
C GLY A 299 -40.07 6.68 4.81
N ILE A 300 -39.05 7.43 5.21
CA ILE A 300 -38.80 8.80 4.73
C ILE A 300 -37.58 8.76 3.81
N ALA A 301 -37.68 9.39 2.65
CA ALA A 301 -36.52 9.62 1.79
C ALA A 301 -36.06 11.07 1.92
N LEU A 302 -34.75 11.28 1.96
CA LEU A 302 -34.12 12.58 2.00
C LEU A 302 -33.22 12.72 0.78
N GLY A 303 -33.22 13.88 0.15
CA GLY A 303 -32.30 14.17 -0.95
C GLY A 303 -32.62 15.50 -1.61
N ASN A 304 -31.60 16.14 -2.16
CA ASN A 304 -31.79 17.29 -3.03
C ASN A 304 -32.40 16.81 -4.36
N LEU A 305 -33.65 17.20 -4.62
CA LEU A 305 -34.41 16.89 -5.83
C LEU A 305 -34.29 18.01 -6.88
N HIS A 306 -33.58 19.08 -6.57
CA HIS A 306 -33.27 20.17 -7.48
C HIS A 306 -31.97 19.91 -8.26
N PRO A 307 -31.81 20.52 -9.44
CA PRO A 307 -30.54 20.51 -10.16
C PRO A 307 -29.35 21.04 -9.32
N ASP A 308 -28.19 20.39 -9.41
CA ASP A 308 -26.99 20.71 -8.63
C ASP A 308 -26.44 22.14 -8.83
N ASP A 309 -26.80 22.78 -9.94
CA ASP A 309 -26.41 24.14 -10.30
C ASP A 309 -27.23 25.22 -9.59
N LEU A 310 -28.35 24.86 -8.94
CA LEU A 310 -29.16 25.78 -8.14
C LEU A 310 -28.64 25.83 -6.70
N ALA A 311 -27.56 26.58 -6.47
CA ALA A 311 -26.91 26.65 -5.16
C ALA A 311 -27.83 27.09 -4.01
N SER A 312 -28.87 27.90 -4.30
CA SER A 312 -29.87 28.33 -3.31
C SER A 312 -30.92 27.26 -2.97
N GLU A 313 -30.95 26.15 -3.71
CA GLU A 313 -31.92 25.05 -3.59
C GLU A 313 -31.19 23.73 -3.24
N ARG A 314 -30.05 23.81 -2.54
CA ARG A 314 -29.24 22.64 -2.15
C ARG A 314 -29.71 21.94 -0.87
N VAL A 315 -30.60 22.58 -0.12
CA VAL A 315 -31.17 21.99 1.09
C VAL A 315 -31.95 20.73 0.68
N PRO A 316 -31.68 19.56 1.25
CA PRO A 316 -32.40 18.34 0.87
C PRO A 316 -33.90 18.43 1.16
N GLU A 317 -34.73 17.95 0.24
CA GLU A 317 -36.16 17.78 0.46
C GLU A 317 -36.45 16.55 1.33
N ILE A 318 -37.54 16.64 2.09
CA ILE A 318 -38.09 15.53 2.85
C ILE A 318 -39.25 14.92 2.07
N VAL A 319 -39.11 13.68 1.61
CA VAL A 319 -40.16 12.97 0.87
C VAL A 319 -40.85 11.94 1.76
N ALA A 320 -42.17 12.08 1.90
CA ALA A 320 -43.03 11.14 2.61
C ALA A 320 -44.26 10.77 1.77
N THR A 321 -44.90 9.66 2.12
CA THR A 321 -46.13 9.18 1.44
C THR A 321 -47.36 9.35 2.32
N PHE A 322 -48.46 9.81 1.73
CA PHE A 322 -49.75 9.81 2.39
C PHE A 322 -50.41 8.43 2.32
N LYS A 323 -51.21 8.10 3.34
CA LYS A 323 -51.94 6.82 3.39
C LYS A 323 -52.87 6.60 2.19
N ASN A 324 -53.52 7.66 1.71
CA ASN A 324 -54.48 7.58 0.60
C ASN A 324 -53.82 7.63 -0.78
N GLY A 325 -52.49 7.57 -0.83
CA GLY A 325 -51.70 7.71 -2.05
C GLY A 325 -51.22 9.15 -2.26
N GLY A 326 -50.19 9.28 -3.09
CA GLY A 326 -49.45 10.54 -3.29
C GLY A 326 -48.20 10.62 -2.41
N ALA A 327 -47.25 11.44 -2.88
CA ALA A 327 -46.07 11.82 -2.14
C ALA A 327 -46.12 13.31 -1.86
N ILE A 328 -45.55 13.71 -0.74
CA ILE A 328 -45.27 15.10 -0.40
C ILE A 328 -43.76 15.25 -0.29
N ALA A 329 -43.26 16.34 -0.86
CA ALA A 329 -41.92 16.84 -0.68
C ALA A 329 -42.04 18.21 0.00
N TRP A 330 -41.29 18.40 1.09
CA TRP A 330 -41.08 19.70 1.71
C TRP A 330 -39.67 20.19 1.41
#